data_AF-A0A920TZF6-F1
#
_entry.id   AF-A0A920TZF6-F1
#
_cell.length_a   1.000
_cell.length_b   1.000
_cell.length_c   1.000
_cell.angle_alpha   90.00
_cell.angle_beta   90.00
_cell.angle_gamma   90.00
#
_symmetry.space_group_name_H-M   'P 1'
#
loop_
_entity.id
_entity.type
_entity.pdbx_description
1 polymer ?
#
loop_
_entity_poly.entity_id
_entity_poly.type
_entity_poly.pdbx_seq_one_letter_code
_entity_poly.pdbx_strand_id
1 'polypeptide(L)'
;MSVSLPGEVDSKLSSRILDALADGFESQLDFTMDLMRQPSVRGQENGAQSLMYTALESRGYQMDRWAIDIGKSKHTPGFLLSKLITAMQSMS
;
A
#
# COMPACT_ATOMS: atom_id res chain seq x y z
N MET A 1 19.68 -35.58 10.82
CA MET A 1 19.59 -34.22 10.23
C MET A 1 18.11 -33.99 9.93
N SER A 2 17.46 -33.08 10.65
CA SER A 2 16.04 -32.76 10.39
C SER A 2 15.97 -31.93 9.12
N VAL A 3 15.30 -32.43 8.10
CA VAL A 3 14.99 -31.67 6.89
C VAL A 3 13.63 -31.02 7.13
N SER A 4 13.62 -29.69 7.23
CA SER A 4 12.39 -28.90 7.33
C SER A 4 11.64 -28.94 6.00
N LEU A 5 10.32 -29.18 6.05
CA LEU A 5 9.45 -29.25 4.88
C LEU A 5 9.17 -27.85 4.30
N PRO A 6 8.83 -27.72 3.00
CA PRO A 6 8.42 -26.44 2.43
C PRO A 6 7.23 -25.84 3.20
N GLY A 7 7.43 -24.66 3.79
CA GLY A 7 6.43 -23.98 4.62
C GLY A 7 6.58 -24.20 6.13
N GLU A 8 7.50 -25.06 6.56
CA GLU A 8 7.86 -25.17 7.97
C GLU A 8 8.81 -24.01 8.33
N VAL A 9 8.34 -23.11 9.18
CA VAL A 9 9.14 -21.99 9.67
C VAL A 9 9.93 -22.46 10.88
N ASP A 10 11.26 -22.36 10.80
CA ASP A 10 12.16 -22.61 11.93
C ASP A 10 11.73 -21.79 13.18
N SER A 11 11.80 -22.39 14.37
CA SER A 11 11.30 -21.76 15.60
C SER A 11 12.08 -20.51 15.99
N LYS A 12 13.40 -20.49 15.73
CA LYS A 12 14.24 -19.33 15.97
C LYS A 12 13.91 -18.21 14.98
N LEU A 13 13.71 -18.55 13.71
CA LEU A 13 13.22 -17.58 12.72
C LEU A 13 11.86 -17.01 13.12
N SER A 14 10.93 -17.84 13.58
CA SER A 14 9.60 -17.44 14.03
C SER A 14 9.68 -16.45 15.20
N SER A 15 10.50 -16.74 16.22
CA SER A 15 10.70 -15.83 17.35
C SER A 15 11.20 -14.46 16.90
N ARG A 16 12.22 -14.41 16.02
CA ARG A 16 12.76 -13.13 15.54
C ARG A 16 11.74 -12.32 14.74
N ILE A 17 10.85 -12.98 14.00
CA ILE A 17 9.77 -12.28 13.28
C ILE A 17 8.77 -11.69 14.27
N LEU A 18 8.38 -12.45 15.29
CA LEU A 18 7.48 -11.96 16.35
C LEU A 18 8.08 -10.80 17.13
N ASP A 19 9.37 -10.88 17.47
CA ASP A 19 10.09 -9.79 18.15
C ASP A 19 10.10 -8.53 17.27
N ALA A 20 10.44 -8.66 15.98
CA ALA A 20 10.41 -7.53 15.04
C ALA A 20 9.00 -6.94 14.83
N LEU A 21 7.96 -7.77 14.88
CA LEU A 21 6.57 -7.30 14.84
C LEU A 21 6.19 -6.55 16.12
N ALA A 22 6.57 -7.06 17.28
CA ALA A 22 6.33 -6.41 18.57
C ALA A 22 7.02 -5.04 18.63
N ASP A 23 8.29 -4.97 18.19
CA ASP A 23 9.06 -3.72 18.12
C ASP A 23 8.45 -2.71 17.15
N GLY A 24 7.79 -3.18 16.08
CA GLY A 24 7.17 -2.34 15.05
C GLY A 24 5.69 -2.01 15.27
N PHE A 25 5.05 -2.57 16.28
CA PHE A 25 3.59 -2.57 16.40
C PHE A 25 2.98 -1.17 16.52
N GLU A 26 3.57 -0.30 17.35
CA GLU A 26 3.11 1.08 17.51
C GLU A 26 3.21 1.87 16.20
N SER A 27 4.34 1.73 15.48
CA SER A 27 4.51 2.38 14.18
C SER A 27 3.51 1.87 13.14
N GLN A 28 3.18 0.58 13.15
CA GLN A 28 2.16 0.01 12.28
C GLN A 28 0.77 0.56 12.63
N LEU A 29 0.47 0.70 13.93
CA LEU A 29 -0.80 1.24 14.40
C LEU A 29 -0.96 2.69 13.97
N ASP A 30 0.05 3.54 14.21
CA ASP A 30 0.06 4.94 13.79
C ASP A 30 -0.11 5.08 12.28
N PHE A 31 0.65 4.33 11.49
CA PHE A 31 0.52 4.33 10.03
C PHE A 31 -0.89 3.92 9.57
N THR A 32 -1.49 2.94 10.24
CA THR A 32 -2.86 2.51 9.93
C THR A 32 -3.88 3.61 10.24
N MET A 33 -3.71 4.30 11.38
CA MET A 33 -4.54 5.45 11.72
C MET A 33 -4.40 6.58 10.72
N ASP A 34 -3.18 6.90 10.30
CA ASP A 34 -2.91 7.94 9.30
C ASP A 34 -3.54 7.60 7.94
N LEU A 35 -3.46 6.34 7.52
CA LEU A 35 -4.12 5.86 6.31
C LEU A 35 -5.65 5.98 6.42
N MET A 36 -6.23 5.59 7.56
CA MET A 36 -7.68 5.68 7.78
C MET A 36 -8.21 7.11 7.81
N ARG A 37 -7.37 8.09 8.17
CA ARG A 37 -7.72 9.52 8.12
C ARG A 37 -7.78 10.07 6.70
N GLN A 38 -7.16 9.40 5.72
CA GLN A 38 -7.20 9.84 4.33
C GLN A 38 -8.57 9.51 3.70
N PRO A 39 -9.22 10.47 3.01
CA PRO A 39 -10.36 10.16 2.16
C PRO A 39 -9.96 9.11 1.11
N SER A 40 -10.62 7.95 1.13
CA SER A 40 -10.42 6.86 0.16
C SER A 40 -11.61 6.67 -0.76
N VAL A 41 -12.55 7.62 -0.73
CA VAL A 41 -13.68 7.67 -1.65
C VAL A 41 -13.22 8.10 -3.04
N ARG A 42 -13.94 7.64 -4.06
CA ARG A 42 -13.65 7.90 -5.47
C ARG A 42 -13.46 9.39 -5.76
N GLY A 43 -12.35 9.73 -6.41
CA GLY A 43 -11.96 11.11 -6.75
C GLY A 43 -11.15 11.82 -5.67
N GLN A 44 -10.97 11.20 -4.49
CA GLN A 44 -10.26 11.79 -3.35
C GLN A 44 -9.16 10.88 -2.79
N GLU A 45 -8.94 9.71 -3.39
CA GLU A 45 -7.98 8.71 -2.90
C GLU A 45 -6.50 9.10 -3.02
N ASN A 46 -6.18 10.24 -3.64
CA ASN A 46 -4.81 10.68 -3.90
C ASN A 46 -3.96 10.78 -2.63
N GLY A 47 -4.56 11.17 -1.49
CA GLY A 47 -3.88 11.21 -0.20
C GLY A 47 -3.45 9.82 0.27
N ALA A 48 -4.39 8.87 0.29
CA ALA A 48 -4.14 7.47 0.67
C ALA A 48 -3.11 6.80 -0.26
N GLN A 49 -3.24 7.01 -1.57
CA GLN A 49 -2.29 6.46 -2.56
C GLN A 49 -0.88 7.04 -2.39
N SER A 50 -0.77 8.34 -2.08
CA SER A 50 0.53 8.98 -1.88
C SER A 50 1.19 8.55 -0.58
N LEU A 51 0.41 8.39 0.49
CA LEU A 51 0.89 7.85 1.77
C LEU A 51 1.47 6.44 1.60
N MET A 52 0.76 5.55 0.87
CA MET A 52 1.25 4.21 0.55
C MET A 52 2.48 4.23 -0.36
N TYR A 53 2.49 5.10 -1.38
CA TYR A 53 3.63 5.23 -2.29
C TYR A 53 4.90 5.58 -1.52
N THR A 54 4.87 6.64 -0.72
CA THR A 54 6.02 7.10 0.08
C THR A 54 6.46 6.04 1.09
N ALA A 55 5.50 5.33 1.70
CA ALA A 55 5.80 4.25 2.63
C ALA A 55 6.56 3.08 1.98
N LEU A 56 6.19 2.70 0.75
CA LEU A 56 6.88 1.63 0.04
C LEU A 56 8.22 2.10 -0.54
N GLU A 57 8.28 3.31 -1.09
CA GLU A 57 9.52 3.91 -1.57
C GLU A 57 10.57 4.02 -0.45
N SER A 58 10.18 4.47 0.74
CA SER A 58 11.11 4.58 1.89
C SER A 58 11.63 3.23 2.39
N ARG A 59 10.93 2.14 2.06
CA ARG A 59 11.36 0.76 2.34
C ARG A 59 12.24 0.17 1.21
N GLY A 60 12.57 0.96 0.19
CA GLY A 60 13.45 0.57 -0.90
C GLY A 60 12.76 -0.15 -2.06
N TYR A 61 11.43 -0.13 -2.12
CA TYR A 61 10.72 -0.68 -3.27
C TYR A 61 10.85 0.24 -4.48
N GLN A 62 11.00 -0.35 -5.66
CA GLN A 62 10.83 0.38 -6.92
C GLN A 62 9.34 0.66 -7.08
N MET A 63 8.99 1.94 -7.08
CA MET A 63 7.62 2.40 -7.18
C MET A 63 7.35 2.99 -8.56
N ASP A 64 6.12 2.83 -9.02
CA ASP A 64 5.63 3.43 -10.24
C ASP A 64 4.24 4.03 -10.00
N ARG A 65 3.90 5.09 -10.75
CA ARG A 65 2.63 5.79 -10.64
C ARG A 65 2.07 6.05 -12.03
N TRP A 66 0.95 5.39 -12.32
CA TRP A 66 0.25 5.54 -13.60
C TRP A 66 -1.10 6.21 -13.41
N ALA A 67 -1.42 7.15 -14.30
CA ALA A 67 -2.78 7.62 -14.47
C ALA A 67 -3.55 6.64 -15.38
N ILE A 68 -4.76 6.25 -14.99
CA ILE A 68 -5.62 5.46 -15.89
C ILE A 68 -6.25 6.41 -16.91
N ASP A 69 -5.94 6.18 -18.19
CA ASP A 69 -6.60 6.84 -19.31
C ASP A 69 -8.02 6.27 -19.47
N ILE A 70 -9.00 7.06 -19.04
CA ILE A 70 -10.44 6.72 -19.05
C ILE A 70 -10.93 6.42 -20.48
N GLY A 71 -10.26 6.95 -21.51
CA GLY A 71 -10.62 6.71 -22.91
C GLY A 71 -10.32 5.29 -23.41
N LYS A 72 -9.35 4.60 -22.79
CA LYS A 72 -8.85 3.28 -23.25
C LYS A 72 -9.42 2.08 -22.50
N SER A 73 -10.16 2.31 -21.40
CA SER A 73 -10.55 1.26 -20.44
C SER A 73 -12.07 1.00 -20.39
N LYS A 74 -12.74 0.86 -21.54
CA LYS A 74 -14.18 0.52 -21.55
C LYS A 74 -14.48 -0.98 -21.35
N HIS A 75 -13.47 -1.85 -21.35
CA HIS A 75 -13.69 -3.30 -21.51
C HIS A 75 -13.03 -4.22 -20.47
N THR A 76 -12.48 -3.72 -19.36
CA THR A 76 -11.83 -4.58 -18.35
C THR A 76 -12.61 -4.61 -17.02
N PRO A 77 -13.09 -5.78 -16.56
CA PRO A 77 -13.68 -5.94 -15.22
C PRO A 77 -12.59 -5.69 -14.17
N GLY A 78 -12.79 -4.69 -13.30
CA GLY A 78 -11.79 -4.24 -12.31
C GLY A 78 -11.55 -2.72 -12.27
N PHE A 79 -12.24 -1.95 -13.11
CA PHE A 79 -12.16 -0.48 -13.29
C PHE A 79 -12.44 0.41 -12.04
N LEU A 80 -12.54 -0.16 -10.83
CA LEU A 80 -13.13 0.54 -9.69
C LEU A 80 -12.17 1.19 -8.68
N LEU A 81 -10.84 1.17 -8.88
CA LEU A 81 -9.88 1.78 -7.93
C LEU A 81 -8.98 2.90 -8.50
N SER A 82 -9.42 3.65 -9.51
CA SER A 82 -8.72 4.88 -9.86
C SER A 82 -9.62 5.98 -10.45
N LYS A 83 -9.66 7.11 -9.76
CA LYS A 83 -10.00 8.46 -10.21
C LYS A 83 -9.19 9.40 -9.30
N LEU A 84 -8.17 10.15 -9.69
CA LEU A 84 -8.05 11.06 -10.83
C LEU A 84 -6.72 11.80 -10.59
N ILE A 85 -5.81 11.76 -11.56
CA ILE A 85 -4.86 12.85 -11.78
C ILE A 85 -5.56 13.80 -12.78
N THR A 86 -5.62 15.08 -12.41
CA THR A 86 -6.10 16.24 -13.18
C THR A 86 -7.61 16.52 -13.18
N ALA A 87 -8.05 17.28 -12.17
CA ALA A 87 -9.11 18.30 -12.29
C ALA A 87 -9.07 19.35 -11.15
N MET A 88 -7.88 19.75 -10.68
CA MET A 88 -7.71 20.83 -9.68
C MET A 88 -6.69 21.92 -10.07
N GLN A 89 -6.43 22.10 -11.37
CA GLN A 89 -5.72 23.29 -11.88
C GLN A 89 -6.55 24.08 -12.91
N SER A 90 -7.87 23.89 -12.91
CA SER A 90 -8.80 24.61 -13.77
C SER A 90 -10.07 24.91 -12.98
N MET A 91 -9.95 25.68 -11.90
CA MET A 91 -11.02 26.53 -11.37
C MET A 91 -10.38 27.45 -10.34
N SER A 92 -10.41 28.74 -10.72
CA SER A 92 -10.09 29.99 -10.01
C SER A 92 -9.49 29.96 -8.61
#